data_AF-A0A7J7LSV7-F1
#
_entry.id   AF-A0A7J7LSV7-F1
#
_cell.length_a   1.000
_cell.length_b   1.000
_cell.length_c   1.000
_cell.angle_alpha   90.00
_cell.angle_beta   90.00
_cell.angle_gamma   90.00
#
_symmetry.space_group_name_H-M   'P 1'
#
loop_
_entity.id
_entity.type
_entity.pdbx_description
1 polymer ?
#
loop_
_entity_poly.entity_id
_entity_poly.type
_entity_poly.pdbx_seq_one_letter_code
_entity_poly.pdbx_strand_id
1 'polypeptide(L)'
;MSPVDVARNACEDAHCICLREYGSAPKINIYGDPSFTFPYVPTHLHLMVFELVVNSLHEVQKRYMDYDKVSASVRIIVADGIEDVTIKVFAKHSYFS
;
A
#
# COMPACT_ATOMS: atom_id res chain seq x y z
N MET A 1 15.60 10.28 3.00
CA MET A 1 14.98 8.98 2.69
C MET A 1 13.82 9.24 1.75
N SER A 2 13.64 8.45 0.69
CA SER A 2 12.53 8.66 -0.24
C SER A 2 11.20 8.22 0.38
N PRO A 3 10.09 8.94 0.19
CA PRO A 3 8.76 8.46 0.57
C PRO A 3 8.40 7.13 -0.10
N VAL A 4 8.93 6.85 -1.29
CA VAL A 4 8.71 5.56 -1.97
C VAL A 4 9.30 4.42 -1.16
N ASP A 5 10.49 4.61 -0.60
CA ASP A 5 11.15 3.60 0.25
C ASP A 5 10.43 3.43 1.58
N VAL A 6 9.99 4.53 2.19
CA VAL A 6 9.18 4.49 3.42
C VAL A 6 7.88 3.74 3.19
N ALA A 7 7.19 4.05 2.08
CA ALA A 7 5.96 3.35 1.70
C ALA A 7 6.21 1.87 1.42
N ARG A 8 7.33 1.51 0.78
CA ARG A 8 7.71 0.11 0.53
C ARG A 8 7.89 -0.67 1.83
N ASN A 9 8.63 -0.12 2.79
CA ASN A 9 8.82 -0.77 4.09
C ASN A 9 7.49 -0.95 4.83
N ALA A 10 6.65 0.08 4.86
CA ALA A 10 5.31 0.00 5.45
C ALA A 10 4.42 -1.07 4.78
N CYS A 11 4.55 -1.23 3.46
CA CYS A 11 3.82 -2.26 2.71
C CYS A 11 4.32 -3.66 3.01
N GLU A 12 5.63 -3.86 3.14
CA GLU A 12 6.21 -5.16 3.48
C GLU A 12 5.77 -5.60 4.88
N ASP A 13 5.77 -4.69 5.85
CA ASP A 13 5.28 -4.95 7.21
C ASP A 13 3.78 -5.32 7.20
N ALA A 14 2.95 -4.52 6.52
CA ALA A 14 1.52 -4.78 6.41
C ALA A 14 1.21 -6.09 5.66
N HIS A 15 1.99 -6.41 4.62
CA HIS A 15 1.88 -7.64 3.86
C HIS A 15 2.22 -8.86 4.72
N CYS A 16 3.25 -8.77 5.57
CA CYS A 16 3.61 -9.83 6.51
C CYS A 16 2.50 -10.09 7.53
N ILE A 17 1.84 -9.04 8.04
CA ILE A 17 0.71 -9.17 8.95
C ILE A 17 -0.47 -9.84 8.24
N CYS A 18 -0.83 -9.35 7.04
CA CYS A 18 -1.91 -9.92 6.24
C CYS A 18 -1.67 -11.41 5.92
N LEU A 19 -0.44 -11.76 5.53
CA LEU A 19 -0.06 -13.15 5.24
C LEU A 19 -0.18 -14.05 6.48
N ARG A 20 0.21 -13.57 7.66
CA ARG A 20 0.09 -14.32 8.92
C ARG A 20 -1.37 -14.53 9.32
N GLU A 21 -2.21 -13.52 9.12
CA GLU A 21 -3.62 -13.56 9.52
C GLU A 21 -4.48 -14.41 8.57
N TYR A 22 -4.29 -14.25 7.27
CA TYR A 22 -5.17 -14.83 6.25
C TYR A 22 -4.55 -15.99 5.47
N GLY A 23 -3.28 -16.35 5.72
CA GLY A 23 -2.53 -17.36 4.98
C GLY A 23 -2.17 -16.97 3.54
N SER A 24 -2.65 -15.82 3.08
CA SER A 24 -2.35 -15.20 1.79
C SER A 24 -2.33 -13.68 1.95
N ALA A 25 -1.77 -12.97 0.98
CA ALA A 25 -1.84 -11.52 0.94
C ALA A 25 -1.96 -11.02 -0.52
N PRO A 26 -2.77 -9.98 -0.77
CA PRO A 26 -2.86 -9.36 -2.09
C PRO A 26 -1.52 -8.75 -2.52
N LYS A 27 -1.24 -8.79 -3.83
CA LYS A 27 -0.07 -8.12 -4.39
C LYS A 27 -0.19 -6.60 -4.20
N ILE A 28 0.91 -5.98 -3.77
CA ILE A 28 1.02 -4.52 -3.64
C ILE A 28 1.95 -3.99 -4.73
N ASN A 29 1.49 -2.97 -5.46
CA ASN A 29 2.27 -2.29 -6.48
C ASN A 29 2.48 -0.83 -6.08
N ILE A 30 3.74 -0.39 -6.02
CA ILE A 30 4.11 0.96 -5.61
C ILE A 30 4.71 1.71 -6.81
N TYR A 31 4.24 2.93 -7.03
CA TYR A 31 4.68 3.81 -8.11
C TYR A 31 5.09 5.17 -7.54
N GLY A 32 6.11 5.80 -8.13
CA GLY A 32 6.65 7.08 -7.71
C GLY A 32 8.14 7.16 -8.04
N ASP A 33 8.72 8.35 -7.94
CA ASP A 33 10.17 8.53 -8.13
C ASP A 33 10.94 8.11 -6.86
N PRO A 34 11.78 7.05 -6.91
CA PRO A 34 12.61 6.67 -5.78
C PRO A 34 13.70 7.71 -5.45
N SER A 35 14.03 8.61 -6.37
CA SER A 35 15.02 9.68 -6.15
C SER A 35 14.40 10.91 -5.49
N PHE A 36 13.07 11.04 -5.51
CA PHE A 36 12.37 12.13 -4.83
C PHE A 36 12.60 12.05 -3.32
N THR A 37 12.94 13.19 -2.72
CA THR A 37 13.11 13.33 -1.28
C THR A 37 12.53 14.67 -0.82
N PHE A 38 12.05 14.70 0.42
CA PHE A 38 11.56 15.91 1.05
C PHE A 38 11.80 15.82 2.57
N PRO A 39 11.89 16.97 3.27
CA PRO A 39 12.09 16.98 4.72
C PRO A 39 10.83 16.52 5.45
N TYR A 40 10.90 15.37 6.12
CA TYR A 40 9.83 14.83 6.96
C TYR A 40 10.38 13.81 7.94
N VAL A 41 9.59 13.44 8.96
CA VAL A 41 9.95 12.39 9.92
C VAL A 41 9.57 11.01 9.32
N PRO A 42 10.52 10.14 8.96
CA PRO A 42 10.23 8.90 8.24
C PRO A 42 9.29 7.96 9.02
N THR A 43 9.44 7.88 10.34
CA THR A 43 8.61 7.03 11.20
C THR A 43 7.14 7.44 11.18
N HIS A 44 6.83 8.74 11.15
CA HIS A 44 5.43 9.20 11.07
C HIS A 44 4.81 8.82 9.73
N LEU A 45 5.57 8.95 8.65
CA LEU A 45 5.12 8.58 7.32
C LEU A 45 4.90 7.07 7.19
N HIS A 46 5.81 6.26 7.74
CA HIS A 46 5.68 4.81 7.80
C HIS A 46 4.37 4.41 8.49
N LEU A 47 4.12 4.93 9.70
CA LEU A 47 2.90 4.62 10.46
C LEU A 47 1.63 4.99 9.71
N MET A 48 1.57 6.19 9.10
CA MET A 48 0.41 6.60 8.31
C MET A 48 0.16 5.69 7.12
N VAL A 49 1.21 5.34 6.35
CA VAL A 49 1.07 4.45 5.19
C VAL A 49 0.73 3.04 5.64
N PHE A 50 1.36 2.54 6.70
CA PHE A 50 1.12 1.22 7.26
C PHE A 50 -0.35 1.00 7.62
N GLU A 51 -0.95 1.91 8.40
CA GLU A 51 -2.35 1.82 8.81
C GLU A 51 -3.32 1.83 7.61
N LEU A 52 -3.05 2.69 6.61
CA LEU A 52 -3.85 2.75 5.38
C LEU A 52 -3.75 1.45 4.56
N VAL A 53 -2.55 0.86 4.50
CA VAL A 53 -2.31 -0.38 3.76
C VAL A 53 -2.92 -1.57 4.48
N VAL A 54 -2.77 -1.70 5.80
CA VAL A 54 -3.43 -2.75 6.59
C VAL A 54 -4.94 -2.73 6.38
N ASN A 55 -5.57 -1.55 6.47
CA ASN A 55 -7.00 -1.41 6.24
C ASN A 55 -7.40 -1.81 4.81
N SER A 56 -6.60 -1.43 3.82
CA SER A 56 -6.85 -1.77 2.42
C SER A 56 -6.72 -3.28 2.15
N LEU A 57 -5.68 -3.93 2.69
CA LEU A 57 -5.47 -5.37 2.55
C LEU A 57 -6.57 -6.16 3.25
N HIS A 58 -7.00 -5.73 4.44
CA HIS A 58 -8.09 -6.35 5.17
C HIS A 58 -9.41 -6.31 4.38
N GLU A 59 -9.75 -5.17 3.79
CA GLU A 59 -10.97 -5.03 2.99
C GLU A 59 -10.92 -5.86 1.70
N VAL A 60 -9.76 -5.96 1.07
CA VAL A 60 -9.55 -6.87 -0.06
C VAL A 60 -9.77 -8.31 0.43
N GLN A 61 -9.06 -8.76 1.46
CA GLN A 61 -9.14 -10.15 1.91
C GLN A 61 -10.55 -10.58 2.31
N LYS A 62 -11.29 -9.74 3.05
CA LYS A 62 -12.70 -9.99 3.37
C LYS A 62 -13.56 -10.32 2.15
N ARG A 63 -13.32 -9.65 1.02
CA ARG A 63 -14.10 -9.86 -0.21
C ARG A 63 -13.66 -11.08 -1.02
N TYR A 64 -12.38 -11.48 -0.92
CA TYR A 64 -11.85 -12.61 -1.70
C TYR A 64 -11.90 -13.94 -0.97
N MET A 65 -11.97 -13.98 0.37
CA MET A 65 -12.15 -15.23 1.11
C MET A 65 -13.46 -15.96 0.75
N ASP A 66 -14.49 -15.22 0.32
CA ASP A 66 -15.79 -15.78 -0.08
C ASP A 66 -15.87 -16.21 -1.56
N TYR A 67 -14.85 -15.92 -2.37
CA TYR A 67 -14.86 -16.21 -3.81
C TYR A 67 -13.60 -16.95 -4.25
N ASP A 68 -13.77 -17.93 -5.13
CA ASP A 68 -12.67 -18.64 -5.81
C ASP A 68 -12.00 -17.78 -6.91
N LYS A 69 -11.80 -16.49 -6.61
CA LYS A 69 -11.33 -15.44 -7.53
C LYS A 69 -9.95 -14.95 -7.10
N VAL A 70 -9.14 -14.57 -8.10
CA VAL A 70 -7.84 -13.95 -7.87
C VAL A 70 -8.01 -12.61 -7.14
N SER A 71 -7.32 -12.47 -6.01
CA SER A 71 -7.31 -11.27 -5.19
C SER A 71 -6.83 -10.05 -5.96
N ALA A 72 -7.54 -8.93 -5.84
CA ALA A 72 -7.15 -7.69 -6.51
C ALA A 72 -5.92 -7.06 -5.86
N SER A 73 -5.04 -6.51 -6.70
CA SER A 73 -3.85 -5.81 -6.23
C SER A 73 -4.18 -4.47 -5.56
N VAL A 74 -3.48 -4.15 -4.48
CA VAL A 74 -3.43 -2.79 -3.91
C VAL A 74 -2.39 -1.98 -4.67
N ARG A 75 -2.74 -0.75 -5.06
CA ARG A 75 -1.85 0.20 -5.73
C ARG A 75 -1.59 1.41 -4.86
N ILE A 76 -0.33 1.80 -4.81
CA ILE A 76 0.15 2.98 -4.10
C ILE A 76 0.87 3.87 -5.09
N ILE A 77 0.49 5.14 -5.12
CA ILE A 77 1.11 6.17 -5.97
C ILE A 77 1.63 7.26 -5.06
N VAL A 78 2.93 7.52 -5.14
CA VAL A 78 3.61 8.65 -4.53
C VAL A 78 3.87 9.68 -5.62
N ALA A 79 3.32 10.86 -5.47
CA ALA A 79 3.49 11.97 -6.40
C ALA A 79 4.05 13.19 -5.67
N ASP A 80 5.07 13.79 -6.24
CA ASP A 80 5.63 15.08 -5.85
C ASP A 80 4.86 16.20 -6.55
N GLY A 81 4.27 17.09 -5.76
CA GLY A 81 3.74 18.37 -6.21
C GLY A 81 4.70 19.50 -5.90
N ILE A 82 4.32 20.71 -6.33
CA ILE A 82 5.12 21.92 -6.06
C ILE A 82 5.14 22.24 -4.56
N GLU A 83 4.00 22.06 -3.89
CA GLU A 83 3.83 22.39 -2.45
C GLU A 83 3.53 21.15 -1.59
N ASP A 84 2.98 20.10 -2.20
CA ASP A 84 2.47 18.93 -1.49
C ASP A 84 3.12 17.63 -1.96
N VAL A 85 3.16 16.64 -1.06
CA VAL A 85 3.43 15.24 -1.41
C VAL A 85 2.13 14.46 -1.27
N THR A 86 1.69 13.83 -2.35
CA THR A 86 0.47 13.02 -2.35
C THR A 86 0.82 11.53 -2.33
N ILE A 87 0.30 10.81 -1.34
CA ILE A 87 0.33 9.34 -1.30
C ILE A 87 -1.09 8.81 -1.44
N LYS A 88 -1.38 8.20 -2.57
CA LYS A 88 -2.69 7.62 -2.87
C LYS A 88 -2.65 6.11 -2.74
N VAL A 89 -3.48 5.54 -1.87
CA VAL A 89 -3.67 4.09 -1.68
C VAL A 89 -5.03 3.70 -2.24
N PHE A 90 -5.09 2.70 -3.12
CA PHE A 90 -6.36 2.20 -3.64
C PHE A 90 -6.28 0.73 -4.05
N ALA A 91 -7.32 -0.03 -3.74
CA ALA A 91 -7.48 -1.41 -4.19
C ALA A 91 -8.20 -1.45 -5.55
N LYS A 92 -7.68 -2.20 -6.53
CA LYS A 92 -8.45 -2.47 -7.76
C LYS A 92 -9.72 -3.25 -7.40
N HIS A 93 -10.81 -3.01 -8.14
CA HIS A 93 -11.96 -3.90 -8.16
C HIS A 93 -11.80 -4.83 -9.37
N SER A 94 -11.94 -6.15 -9.19
CA SER A 94 -11.74 -7.15 -10.26
C SER A 94 -12.66 -7.00 -11.48
N TYR A 95 -13.67 -6.11 -11.44
CA TYR A 95 -14.63 -5.90 -12.52
C TYR A 95 -14.17 -4.93 -13.61
N PHE A 96 -13.01 -4.29 -13.46
CA PHE A 96 -12.42 -3.46 -14.51
C PHE A 96 -11.05 -4.05 -14.91
N SER A 97 -11.06 -4.91 -15.93
CA SER A 97 -9.90 -5.31 -16.73
C SER A 97 -10.15 -4.99 -18.19
#